data_AF-A0A7S4V522-F1
#
_entry.id   AF-A0A7S4V522-F1
#
_cell.length_a   1.000
_cell.length_b   1.000
_cell.length_c   1.000
_cell.angle_alpha   90.00
_cell.angle_beta   90.00
_cell.angle_gamma   90.00
#
_symmetry.space_group_name_H-M   'P 1'
#
loop_
_entity.id
_entity.type
_entity.pdbx_description
1 polymer ?
#
loop_
_entity_poly.entity_id
_entity_poly.type
_entity_poly.pdbx_seq_one_letter_code
_entity_poly.pdbx_strand_id
1 'polypeptide(L)'
;MAAMLVAPFLAQPPGIAIGLAKAAFDPAWPVVDREATAFSGVSNQLMAVGAFRYFLVTVMTCSTMAAIMSTADSALMGASSVMSIDIFQGLLLPAASPDRIVHAGELNSALMMAVAVLLGLKLSVSQFGSLAVFQNGMLMQLLPTFGLGLYFDVKEVALTCGIASELLVLAVLAAVGNPLDPYMPSVDASFIANLVVVAVLQLLAPLTAARGSSSEGKPHPDAA
;
A
#
# COMPACT_ATOMS: atom_id res chain seq x y z
N MET A 1 6.94 -10.28 -6.17
CA MET A 1 5.47 -10.43 -6.33
C MET A 1 4.88 -11.54 -5.47
N ALA A 2 5.36 -12.79 -5.52
CA ALA A 2 4.76 -13.89 -4.72
C ALA A 2 4.69 -13.60 -3.21
N ALA A 3 5.74 -13.01 -2.62
CA ALA A 3 5.74 -12.64 -1.21
C ALA A 3 4.65 -11.59 -0.84
N MET A 4 4.33 -10.66 -1.74
CA MET A 4 3.27 -9.66 -1.48
C MET A 4 1.86 -10.23 -1.64
N LEU A 5 1.69 -11.22 -2.51
CA LEU A 5 0.41 -11.94 -2.63
C LEU A 5 0.13 -12.82 -1.41
N VAL A 6 1.17 -13.40 -0.80
CA VAL A 6 1.04 -14.29 0.37
C VAL A 6 0.98 -13.51 1.69
N ALA A 7 1.58 -12.32 1.75
CA ALA A 7 1.60 -11.46 2.94
C ALA A 7 0.23 -11.24 3.60
N PRO A 8 -0.86 -10.87 2.90
CA PRO A 8 -2.17 -10.67 3.55
C PRO A 8 -2.71 -11.97 4.16
N PHE A 9 -2.52 -13.11 3.49
CA PHE A 9 -2.94 -14.42 3.99
C PHE A 9 -2.18 -14.89 5.23
N LEU A 10 -0.97 -14.38 5.48
CA LEU A 10 -0.22 -14.66 6.69
C LEU A 10 -0.47 -13.62 7.79
N ALA A 11 -0.67 -12.36 7.42
CA ALA A 11 -0.81 -11.26 8.38
C ALA A 11 -2.24 -11.11 8.95
N GLN A 12 -3.28 -11.43 8.20
CA GLN A 12 -4.67 -11.28 8.65
C GLN A 12 -5.18 -12.37 9.62
N PRO A 13 -4.84 -13.67 9.47
CA PRO A 13 -5.41 -14.72 10.32
C PRO A 13 -5.19 -14.53 11.82
N PRO A 14 -4.02 -14.05 12.32
CA PRO A 14 -3.85 -13.79 13.75
C PRO A 14 -4.86 -12.76 14.29
N GLY A 15 -5.14 -11.69 13.55
CA GLY A 15 -6.13 -10.68 13.92
C GLY A 15 -7.55 -11.25 13.96
N ILE A 16 -7.90 -12.05 12.96
CA ILE A 16 -9.21 -12.74 12.90
C ILE A 16 -9.35 -13.71 14.08
N ALA A 17 -8.30 -14.48 14.39
CA ALA A 17 -8.30 -15.41 15.51
C ALA A 17 -8.49 -14.72 16.87
N ILE A 18 -7.83 -13.57 17.08
CA ILE A 18 -8.00 -12.76 18.30
C ILE A 18 -9.43 -12.22 18.41
N GLY A 19 -9.99 -11.71 17.31
CA GLY A 19 -11.37 -11.21 17.27
C GLY A 19 -12.40 -12.31 17.56
N LEU A 20 -12.24 -13.47 16.93
CA LEU A 20 -13.09 -14.65 17.17
C LEU A 20 -12.96 -15.16 18.60
N ALA A 21 -11.75 -15.23 19.14
CA ALA A 21 -11.53 -15.63 20.52
C ALA A 21 -12.23 -14.67 21.49
N LYS A 22 -12.10 -13.35 21.31
CA LYS A 22 -12.78 -12.37 22.16
C LYS A 22 -14.30 -12.50 22.10
N ALA A 23 -14.85 -12.74 20.91
CA ALA A 23 -16.28 -12.95 20.73
C ALA A 23 -16.79 -14.25 21.37
N ALA A 24 -15.97 -15.31 21.39
CA ALA A 24 -16.32 -16.59 22.01
C ALA A 24 -16.31 -16.52 23.55
N PHE A 25 -15.35 -15.80 24.15
CA PHE A 25 -15.21 -15.69 25.61
C PHE A 25 -16.05 -14.58 26.25
N ASP A 26 -16.64 -13.68 25.46
CA ASP A 26 -17.50 -12.60 25.95
C ASP A 26 -18.72 -12.40 25.04
N PRO A 27 -19.81 -13.15 25.29
CA PRO A 27 -21.03 -13.09 24.49
C PRO A 27 -21.75 -11.73 24.55
N ALA A 28 -21.46 -10.92 25.58
CA ALA A 28 -22.04 -9.59 25.79
C ALA A 28 -21.27 -8.48 25.07
N TRP A 29 -20.19 -8.81 24.35
CA TRP A 29 -19.37 -7.83 23.66
C TRP A 29 -20.16 -7.12 22.53
N PRO A 30 -20.42 -5.80 22.63
CA PRO A 30 -21.24 -5.07 21.68
C PRO A 30 -20.69 -5.15 20.27
N VAL A 31 -21.57 -5.34 19.27
CA VAL A 31 -21.17 -5.47 17.85
C VAL A 31 -20.38 -4.25 17.36
N VAL A 32 -20.72 -3.07 17.88
CA VAL A 32 -20.07 -1.77 17.55
C VAL A 32 -18.60 -1.73 17.98
N ASP A 33 -18.23 -2.43 19.06
CA ASP A 33 -16.86 -2.41 19.59
C ASP A 33 -15.95 -3.50 18.96
N ARG A 34 -16.53 -4.40 18.15
CA ARG A 34 -15.83 -5.58 17.60
C ARG A 34 -14.76 -5.26 16.57
N GLU A 35 -14.85 -4.10 15.94
CA GLU A 35 -13.98 -3.73 14.83
C GLU A 35 -12.56 -3.36 15.27
N ALA A 36 -12.38 -2.85 16.48
CA ALA A 36 -11.07 -2.34 16.89
C ALA A 36 -10.66 -2.54 18.35
N THR A 37 -11.57 -2.96 19.24
CA THR A 37 -11.23 -3.19 20.65
C THR A 37 -10.84 -4.64 20.95
N ALA A 38 -10.79 -5.51 19.94
CA ALA A 38 -10.51 -6.93 20.10
C ALA A 38 -9.20 -7.18 20.86
N PHE A 39 -8.12 -6.53 20.42
CA PHE A 39 -6.79 -6.69 20.99
C PHE A 39 -6.69 -6.15 22.42
N SER A 40 -7.17 -4.93 22.67
CA SER A 40 -7.14 -4.30 23.99
C SER A 40 -8.06 -5.02 24.98
N GLY A 41 -9.22 -5.50 24.52
CA GLY A 41 -10.17 -6.29 25.29
C GLY A 41 -9.59 -7.62 25.76
N VAL A 42 -8.94 -8.38 24.86
CA VAL A 42 -8.24 -9.63 25.23
C VAL A 42 -7.08 -9.35 26.18
N SER A 43 -6.29 -8.31 25.91
CA SER A 43 -5.14 -7.91 26.74
C SER A 43 -5.57 -7.58 28.18
N ASN A 44 -6.65 -6.80 28.36
CA ASN A 44 -7.20 -6.46 29.66
C ASN A 44 -7.69 -7.70 30.42
N GLN A 45 -8.36 -8.63 29.74
CA GLN A 45 -8.80 -9.89 30.35
C GLN A 45 -7.61 -10.77 30.77
N LEU A 46 -6.54 -10.85 29.97
CA LEU A 46 -5.35 -11.63 30.29
C LEU A 46 -4.58 -11.05 31.48
N MET A 47 -4.47 -9.72 31.55
CA MET A 47 -3.82 -9.01 32.66
C MET A 47 -4.50 -9.28 34.00
N ALA A 48 -5.83 -9.44 34.02
CA ALA A 48 -6.61 -9.65 35.24
C ALA A 48 -6.42 -11.04 35.89
N VAL A 49 -5.86 -12.03 35.18
CA VAL A 49 -5.79 -13.42 35.68
C VAL A 49 -4.47 -13.74 36.41
N GLY A 50 -3.39 -13.00 36.17
CA GLY A 50 -2.15 -13.20 36.94
C GLY A 50 -0.87 -12.59 36.36
N ALA A 51 0.19 -12.57 37.17
CA ALA A 51 1.46 -11.88 36.87
C ALA A 51 2.19 -12.40 35.61
N PHE A 52 2.18 -13.71 35.36
CA PHE A 52 2.80 -14.27 34.15
C PHE A 52 2.10 -13.80 32.86
N ARG A 53 0.77 -13.73 32.88
CA ARG A 53 -0.03 -13.26 31.72
C ARG A 53 0.15 -11.76 31.51
N TYR A 54 0.26 -10.99 32.60
CA TYR A 54 0.61 -9.58 32.55
C TYR A 54 1.97 -9.36 31.85
N PHE A 55 2.99 -10.16 32.19
CA PHE A 55 4.28 -10.11 31.51
C PHE A 55 4.16 -10.40 30.01
N LEU A 56 3.41 -11.44 29.61
CA LEU A 56 3.18 -11.75 28.20
C LEU A 56 2.48 -10.63 27.45
N VAL A 57 1.44 -10.02 28.02
CA VAL A 57 0.72 -8.89 27.41
C VAL A 57 1.65 -7.67 27.24
N THR A 58 2.52 -7.42 28.22
CA THR A 58 3.51 -6.34 28.14
C THR A 58 4.51 -6.59 27.01
N VAL A 59 5.06 -7.80 26.91
CA VAL A 59 5.99 -8.19 25.83
C VAL A 59 5.30 -8.10 24.47
N MET A 60 4.06 -8.56 24.35
CA MET A 60 3.28 -8.50 23.11
C MET A 60 3.00 -7.05 22.68
N THR A 61 2.64 -6.18 23.61
CA THR A 61 2.41 -4.75 23.36
C THR A 61 3.71 -4.06 22.92
N CYS A 62 4.82 -4.35 23.59
CA CYS A 62 6.15 -3.85 23.22
C CYS A 62 6.57 -4.32 21.82
N SER A 63 6.40 -5.60 21.52
CA SER A 63 6.68 -6.17 20.18
C SER A 63 5.83 -5.52 19.10
N THR A 64 4.55 -5.24 19.39
CA THR A 64 3.64 -4.60 18.44
C THR A 64 4.09 -3.16 18.15
N MET A 65 4.46 -2.39 19.18
CA MET A 65 5.01 -1.05 19.01
C MET A 65 6.31 -1.05 18.20
N ALA A 66 7.22 -2.00 18.50
CA ALA A 66 8.48 -2.13 17.76
C ALA A 66 8.25 -2.44 16.27
N ALA A 67 7.29 -3.33 15.95
CA ALA A 67 6.94 -3.66 14.57
C ALA A 67 6.30 -2.49 13.81
N ILE A 68 5.42 -1.71 14.48
CA ILE A 68 4.82 -0.49 13.89
C ILE A 68 5.92 0.52 13.59
N MET A 69 6.84 0.76 14.52
CA MET A 69 7.93 1.70 14.35
C MET A 69 8.85 1.30 13.17
N SER A 70 9.22 0.02 13.05
CA SER A 70 10.04 -0.43 11.91
C SER A 70 9.33 -0.26 10.57
N THR A 71 8.00 -0.46 10.54
CA THR A 71 7.20 -0.30 9.34
C THR A 71 7.10 1.18 8.95
N ALA A 72 6.83 2.05 9.91
CA ALA A 72 6.77 3.50 9.70
C ALA A 72 8.10 4.05 9.17
N ASP A 73 9.22 3.64 9.75
CA ASP A 73 10.55 4.07 9.31
C ASP A 73 10.85 3.63 7.87
N SER A 74 10.57 2.36 7.54
CA SER A 74 10.78 1.85 6.17
C SER A 74 9.89 2.54 5.13
N ALA A 75 8.65 2.87 5.48
CA ALA A 75 7.72 3.58 4.61
C ALA A 75 8.15 5.04 4.40
N LEU A 76 8.60 5.73 5.46
CA LEU A 76 9.13 7.09 5.36
C LEU A 76 10.39 7.15 4.50
N MET A 77 11.32 6.20 4.69
CA MET A 77 12.52 6.11 3.86
C MET A 77 12.19 5.85 2.39
N GLY A 78 11.23 4.96 2.10
CA GLY A 78 10.77 4.71 0.73
C GLY A 78 10.11 5.93 0.08
N ALA A 79 9.23 6.62 0.81
CA ALA A 79 8.60 7.86 0.32
C ALA A 79 9.62 8.98 0.10
N SER A 80 10.60 9.10 1.00
CA SER A 80 11.70 10.05 0.90
C SER A 80 12.57 9.79 -0.33
N SER A 81 12.92 8.53 -0.60
CA SER A 81 13.74 8.19 -1.78
C SER A 81 13.02 8.48 -3.10
N VAL A 82 11.72 8.16 -3.19
CA VAL A 82 10.90 8.48 -4.38
C VAL A 82 10.86 9.99 -4.60
N MET A 83 10.67 10.76 -3.53
CA MET A 83 10.63 12.21 -3.61
C MET A 83 11.97 12.81 -4.05
N SER A 84 13.08 12.40 -3.43
CA SER A 84 14.42 12.89 -3.74
C SER A 84 14.91 12.50 -5.13
N ILE A 85 14.76 11.23 -5.51
CA ILE A 85 15.34 10.68 -6.74
C ILE A 85 14.38 10.88 -7.92
N ASP A 86 13.14 10.42 -7.82
CA ASP A 86 12.24 10.40 -8.97
C ASP A 86 11.67 11.79 -9.28
N ILE A 87 11.32 12.55 -8.23
CA ILE A 87 10.72 13.88 -8.41
C ILE A 87 11.79 14.98 -8.48
N PHE A 88 12.62 15.11 -7.45
CA PHE A 88 13.58 16.22 -7.39
C PHE A 88 14.72 16.06 -8.41
N GLN A 89 15.39 14.91 -8.44
CA GLN A 89 16.46 14.67 -9.40
C GLN A 89 15.90 14.33 -10.79
N GLY A 90 14.85 13.53 -10.89
CA GLY A 90 14.32 13.08 -12.17
C GLY A 90 13.54 14.15 -12.94
N LEU A 91 12.74 14.98 -12.25
CA LEU A 91 11.79 15.90 -12.91
C LEU A 91 12.14 17.38 -12.75
N LEU A 92 12.48 17.83 -11.54
CA LEU A 92 12.60 19.26 -11.22
C LEU A 92 14.00 19.82 -11.47
N LEU A 93 15.03 19.13 -11.00
CA LEU A 93 16.41 19.63 -10.93
C LEU A 93 17.42 18.50 -11.25
N PRO A 94 17.53 18.08 -12.52
CA PRO A 94 18.43 16.99 -12.94
C PRO A 94 19.93 17.27 -12.73
N ALA A 95 20.31 18.52 -12.51
CA ALA A 95 21.68 18.93 -12.22
C ALA A 95 21.92 19.33 -10.74
N ALA A 96 21.01 18.97 -9.82
CA ALA A 96 21.20 19.27 -8.39
C ALA A 96 22.39 18.50 -7.80
N SER A 97 23.13 19.15 -6.89
CA SER A 97 24.20 18.48 -6.15
C SER A 97 23.63 17.42 -5.19
N PRO A 98 24.35 16.32 -4.93
CA PRO A 98 23.91 15.25 -4.04
C PRO A 98 23.46 15.75 -2.66
N ASP A 99 24.18 16.70 -2.07
CA ASP A 99 23.84 17.27 -0.76
C ASP A 99 22.45 17.94 -0.76
N ARG A 100 22.08 18.63 -1.84
CA ARG A 100 20.75 19.28 -1.94
C ARG A 100 19.63 18.26 -2.08
N ILE A 101 19.90 17.14 -2.75
CA ILE A 101 18.93 16.04 -2.93
C ILE A 101 18.67 15.34 -1.59
N VAL A 102 19.71 15.15 -0.78
CA VAL A 102 19.60 14.57 0.57
C VAL A 102 18.82 15.49 1.49
N HIS A 103 19.16 16.77 1.54
CA HIS A 103 18.46 17.75 2.38
C HIS A 103 16.97 17.91 1.98
N ALA A 104 16.66 17.82 0.69
CA ALA A 104 15.27 17.83 0.21
C ALA A 104 14.49 16.60 0.71
N GLY A 105 15.12 15.42 0.69
CA GLY A 105 14.53 14.18 1.21
C GLY A 105 14.28 14.23 2.70
N GLU A 106 15.23 14.77 3.47
CA GLU A 106 15.09 14.96 4.92
C GLU A 106 13.93 15.90 5.25
N LEU A 107 13.83 17.04 4.56
CA LEU A 107 12.73 17.98 4.73
C LEU A 107 11.38 17.34 4.39
N ASN A 108 11.30 16.59 3.29
CA ASN A 108 10.07 15.89 2.93
C ASN A 108 9.70 14.80 3.93
N SER A 109 10.68 14.08 4.49
CA SER A 109 10.44 13.08 5.53
C SER A 109 9.82 13.72 6.77
N ALA A 110 10.34 14.88 7.20
CA ALA A 110 9.78 15.63 8.31
C ALA A 110 8.36 16.13 8.02
N LEU A 111 8.09 16.62 6.80
CA LEU A 111 6.76 17.06 6.37
C LEU A 111 5.76 15.90 6.34
N MET A 112 6.14 14.76 5.76
CA MET A 112 5.31 13.55 5.72
C MET A 112 4.99 13.05 7.13
N MET A 113 5.97 13.05 8.04
CA MET A 113 5.75 12.71 9.45
C MET A 113 4.75 13.66 10.12
N ALA A 114 4.89 14.98 9.92
CA ALA A 114 3.96 15.96 10.46
C ALA A 114 2.53 15.74 9.96
N VAL A 115 2.36 15.50 8.65
CA VAL A 115 1.05 15.20 8.05
C VAL A 115 0.48 13.89 8.60
N ALA A 116 1.30 12.84 8.71
CA ALA A 116 0.87 11.55 9.24
C ALA A 116 0.38 11.66 10.70
N VAL A 117 1.08 12.41 11.55
CA VAL A 117 0.65 12.67 12.94
C VAL A 117 -0.66 13.45 12.97
N LEU A 118 -0.79 14.51 12.17
CA LEU A 118 -2.01 15.32 12.12
C LEU A 118 -3.23 14.50 11.65
N LEU A 119 -3.08 13.68 10.62
CA LEU A 119 -4.13 12.79 10.13
C LEU A 119 -4.45 11.68 11.13
N GLY A 120 -3.42 11.11 11.77
CA GLY A 120 -3.57 10.07 12.80
C GLY A 120 -4.37 10.55 14.01
N LEU A 121 -4.19 11.81 14.43
CA LEU A 121 -4.98 12.41 15.52
C LEU A 121 -6.45 12.65 15.17
N LYS A 122 -6.79 12.68 13.88
CA LYS A 122 -8.16 12.87 13.39
C LYS A 122 -8.86 11.55 13.05
N LEU A 123 -8.12 10.45 12.98
CA LEU A 123 -8.65 9.15 12.62
C LEU A 123 -9.37 8.52 13.81
N SER A 124 -10.61 8.09 13.61
CA SER A 124 -11.35 7.31 14.59
C SER A 124 -11.10 5.81 14.41
N VAL A 125 -11.34 5.03 15.46
CA VAL A 125 -10.99 3.61 15.44
C VAL A 125 -11.81 2.80 14.42
N SER A 126 -13.05 3.23 14.14
CA SER A 126 -13.92 2.63 13.12
C SER A 126 -13.44 2.88 11.68
N GLN A 127 -12.61 3.90 11.46
CA GLN A 127 -12.11 4.24 10.12
C GLN A 127 -10.87 3.43 9.71
N PHE A 128 -10.22 2.72 10.63
CA PHE A 128 -9.05 1.90 10.31
C PHE A 128 -9.36 0.76 9.32
N GLY A 129 -10.54 0.15 9.43
CA GLY A 129 -10.98 -0.89 8.49
C GLY A 129 -11.04 -0.37 7.06
N SER A 130 -11.70 0.77 6.84
CA SER A 130 -11.78 1.42 5.54
C SER A 130 -10.42 1.87 5.03
N LEU A 131 -9.53 2.34 5.91
CA LEU A 131 -8.18 2.73 5.53
C LEU A 131 -7.33 1.53 5.09
N ALA A 132 -7.47 0.37 5.74
CA ALA A 132 -6.81 -0.86 5.34
C ALA A 132 -7.33 -1.39 4.00
N VAL A 133 -8.64 -1.32 3.76
CA VAL A 133 -9.23 -1.65 2.46
C VAL A 133 -8.72 -0.70 1.38
N PHE A 134 -8.68 0.60 1.66
CA PHE A 134 -8.15 1.59 0.73
C PHE A 134 -6.67 1.34 0.40
N GLN A 135 -5.82 1.12 1.40
CA GLN A 135 -4.41 0.81 1.22
C GLN A 135 -4.20 -0.45 0.35
N ASN A 136 -4.90 -1.55 0.67
CA ASN A 136 -4.82 -2.78 -0.11
C ASN A 136 -5.32 -2.60 -1.53
N GLY A 137 -6.40 -1.84 -1.72
CA GLY A 137 -6.91 -1.53 -3.04
C GLY A 137 -5.92 -0.71 -3.87
N MET A 138 -5.24 0.28 -3.27
CA MET A 138 -4.19 1.05 -3.96
C MET A 138 -3.01 0.17 -4.38
N LEU A 139 -2.66 -0.85 -3.58
CA LEU A 139 -1.65 -1.84 -3.97
C LEU A 139 -2.12 -2.71 -5.15
N MET A 140 -3.40 -3.09 -5.16
CA MET A 140 -3.99 -3.87 -6.25
C MET A 140 -4.04 -3.09 -7.57
N GLN A 141 -4.18 -1.76 -7.54
CA GLN A 141 -4.14 -0.90 -8.74
C GLN A 141 -2.80 -0.94 -9.49
N LEU A 142 -1.70 -1.18 -8.79
CA LEU A 142 -0.37 -1.30 -9.40
C LEU A 142 -0.14 -2.68 -10.03
N LEU A 143 -0.86 -3.70 -9.59
CA LEU A 143 -0.72 -5.08 -10.05
C LEU A 143 -0.86 -5.27 -11.57
N PRO A 144 -1.89 -4.73 -12.27
CA PRO A 144 -2.04 -4.94 -13.71
C PRO A 144 -0.91 -4.27 -14.48
N THR A 145 -0.48 -3.07 -14.07
CA THR A 145 0.61 -2.35 -14.75
C THR A 145 1.93 -3.09 -14.63
N PHE A 146 2.33 -3.47 -13.41
CA PHE A 146 3.58 -4.21 -13.21
C PHE A 146 3.51 -5.64 -13.76
N GLY A 147 2.38 -6.33 -13.54
CA GLY A 147 2.19 -7.70 -14.00
C GLY A 147 2.21 -7.79 -15.52
N LEU A 148 1.44 -6.95 -16.20
CA LEU A 148 1.41 -6.95 -17.66
C LEU A 148 2.72 -6.44 -18.27
N GLY A 149 3.32 -5.38 -17.70
CA GLY A 149 4.59 -4.84 -18.20
C GLY A 149 5.81 -5.76 -18.01
N LEU A 150 5.79 -6.64 -16.99
CA LEU A 150 6.90 -7.58 -16.73
C LEU A 150 6.78 -8.88 -17.53
N TYR A 151 5.57 -9.39 -17.74
CA TYR A 151 5.34 -10.70 -18.37
C TYR A 151 4.92 -10.64 -19.84
N PHE A 152 4.41 -9.49 -20.32
CA PHE A 152 3.91 -9.33 -21.68
C PHE A 152 4.51 -8.08 -22.34
N ASP A 153 4.60 -8.09 -23.68
CA ASP A 153 5.05 -6.92 -24.46
C ASP A 153 3.87 -5.96 -24.67
N VAL A 154 3.54 -5.21 -23.61
CA VAL A 154 2.45 -4.22 -23.61
C VAL A 154 3.01 -2.83 -23.90
N LYS A 155 2.27 -2.04 -24.69
CA LYS A 155 2.71 -0.69 -25.05
C LYS A 155 2.68 0.23 -23.83
N GLU A 156 3.72 1.06 -23.70
CA GLU A 156 3.83 2.08 -22.63
C GLU A 156 2.61 3.01 -22.57
N VAL A 157 2.07 3.39 -23.74
CA VAL A 157 0.86 4.23 -23.83
C VAL A 157 -0.36 3.52 -23.25
N ALA A 158 -0.51 2.20 -23.46
CA ALA A 158 -1.63 1.45 -22.90
C ALA A 158 -1.53 1.38 -21.37
N LEU A 159 -0.32 1.17 -20.83
CA LEU A 159 -0.08 1.11 -19.38
C LEU A 159 -0.30 2.48 -18.70
N THR A 160 0.22 3.55 -19.28
CA THR A 160 0.05 4.91 -18.75
C THR A 160 -1.39 5.39 -18.81
N CYS A 161 -2.11 5.12 -19.91
CA CYS A 161 -3.56 5.39 -19.98
C CYS A 161 -4.37 4.54 -19.01
N GLY A 162 -3.97 3.28 -18.77
CA GLY A 162 -4.56 2.41 -17.75
C GLY A 162 -4.48 3.03 -16.35
N ILE A 163 -3.28 3.41 -15.91
CA ILE A 163 -3.06 4.07 -14.61
C ILE A 163 -3.82 5.41 -14.50
N ALA A 164 -3.79 6.23 -15.55
CA ALA A 164 -4.51 7.50 -15.53
C ALA A 164 -6.03 7.29 -15.44
N SER A 165 -6.55 6.28 -16.14
CA SER A 165 -7.99 5.97 -16.14
C SER A 165 -8.49 5.45 -14.80
N GLU A 166 -7.73 4.60 -14.10
CA GLU A 166 -8.13 4.10 -12.78
C GLU A 166 -8.11 5.20 -11.72
N LEU A 167 -7.11 6.08 -11.73
CA LEU A 167 -7.03 7.21 -10.80
C LEU A 167 -8.20 8.16 -11.01
N LEU A 168 -8.59 8.38 -12.27
CA LEU A 168 -9.74 9.21 -12.60
C LEU A 168 -11.06 8.54 -12.15
N VAL A 169 -11.24 7.25 -12.43
CA VAL A 169 -12.43 6.50 -12.00
C VAL A 169 -12.54 6.48 -10.47
N LEU A 170 -11.44 6.26 -9.76
CA LEU A 170 -11.39 6.31 -8.31
C LEU A 170 -11.81 7.69 -7.78
N ALA A 171 -11.27 8.77 -8.35
CA ALA A 171 -11.61 10.13 -7.96
C ALA A 171 -13.09 10.46 -8.20
N VAL A 172 -13.64 10.01 -9.34
CA VAL A 172 -15.07 10.18 -9.65
C VAL A 172 -15.95 9.39 -8.69
N LEU A 173 -15.62 8.12 -8.42
CA LEU A 173 -16.38 7.29 -7.47
C LEU A 173 -16.31 7.83 -6.04
N ALA A 174 -15.17 8.40 -5.64
CA ALA A 174 -15.00 9.06 -4.35
C ALA A 174 -15.85 10.34 -4.24
N ALA A 175 -16.02 11.09 -5.34
CA ALA A 175 -16.76 12.36 -5.34
C ALA A 175 -18.28 12.18 -5.53
N VAL A 176 -18.70 11.25 -6.39
CA VAL A 176 -20.12 11.02 -6.75
C VAL A 176 -20.77 9.97 -5.84
N GLY A 177 -19.96 9.17 -5.15
CA GLY A 177 -20.41 8.01 -4.40
C GLY A 177 -20.47 6.77 -5.30
N ASN A 178 -20.13 5.62 -4.73
CA ASN A 178 -20.05 4.37 -5.45
C ASN A 178 -21.41 3.64 -5.38
N PRO A 179 -22.11 3.44 -6.52
CA PRO A 179 -23.39 2.73 -6.53
C PRO A 179 -23.25 1.24 -6.19
N LEU A 180 -22.03 0.69 -6.20
CA LEU A 180 -21.71 -0.70 -5.90
C LEU A 180 -21.11 -0.89 -4.50
N ASP A 181 -21.13 0.12 -3.62
CA ASP A 181 -20.54 0.04 -2.27
C ASP A 181 -20.92 -1.22 -1.47
N PRO A 182 -22.15 -1.77 -1.55
CA PRO A 182 -22.51 -3.00 -0.83
C PRO A 182 -21.80 -4.27 -1.35
N TYR A 183 -21.32 -4.26 -2.59
CA TYR A 183 -20.80 -5.44 -3.29
C TYR A 183 -19.32 -5.35 -3.62
N MET A 184 -18.82 -4.15 -3.92
CA MET A 184 -17.44 -3.94 -4.35
C MET A 184 -16.95 -2.57 -3.89
N PRO A 185 -15.84 -2.52 -3.12
CA PRO A 185 -15.15 -1.28 -2.80
C PRO A 185 -14.82 -0.46 -4.06
N SER A 186 -14.88 0.87 -3.95
CA SER A 186 -14.57 1.79 -5.06
C SER A 186 -13.20 1.57 -5.69
N VAL A 187 -12.24 1.09 -4.90
CA VAL A 187 -10.87 0.83 -5.33
C VAL A 187 -10.78 -0.39 -6.26
N ASP A 188 -11.54 -1.44 -5.98
CA ASP A 188 -11.61 -2.66 -6.80
C ASP A 188 -12.32 -2.40 -8.13
N ALA A 189 -13.36 -1.54 -8.10
CA ALA A 189 -14.04 -1.07 -9.31
C ALA A 189 -13.08 -0.37 -10.28
N SER A 190 -12.19 0.47 -9.73
CA SER A 190 -11.21 1.24 -10.48
C SER A 190 -10.12 0.35 -11.07
N PHE A 191 -9.70 -0.70 -10.36
CA PHE A 191 -8.80 -1.73 -10.86
C PHE A 191 -9.36 -2.46 -12.10
N ILE A 192 -10.67 -2.81 -12.10
CA ILE A 192 -11.30 -3.44 -13.27
C ILE A 192 -11.29 -2.47 -14.46
N ALA A 193 -11.52 -1.17 -14.23
CA ALA A 193 -11.43 -0.16 -15.28
C ALA A 193 -10.02 -0.11 -15.91
N ASN A 194 -8.96 -0.21 -15.10
CA ASN A 194 -7.58 -0.31 -15.60
C ASN A 194 -7.42 -1.48 -16.57
N LEU A 195 -7.78 -2.69 -16.14
CA LEU A 195 -7.67 -3.91 -16.96
C LEU A 195 -8.42 -3.79 -18.29
N VAL A 196 -9.63 -3.20 -18.27
CA VAL A 196 -10.43 -2.99 -19.48
C VAL A 196 -9.75 -2.00 -20.41
N VAL A 197 -9.28 -0.85 -19.91
CA VAL A 197 -8.62 0.17 -20.73
C VAL A 197 -7.34 -0.36 -21.34
N VAL A 198 -6.50 -1.05 -20.57
CA VAL A 198 -5.27 -1.68 -21.07
C VAL A 198 -5.59 -2.73 -22.13
N ALA A 199 -6.57 -3.61 -21.88
CA ALA A 199 -6.96 -4.65 -22.85
C ALA A 199 -7.51 -4.04 -24.15
N VAL A 200 -8.38 -3.03 -24.06
CA VAL A 200 -8.97 -2.35 -25.23
C VAL A 200 -7.89 -1.64 -26.03
N LEU A 201 -6.98 -0.89 -25.39
CA LEU A 201 -5.89 -0.20 -26.08
C LEU A 201 -4.89 -1.17 -26.70
N GLN A 202 -4.64 -2.31 -26.07
CA GLN A 202 -3.77 -3.34 -26.61
C GLN A 202 -4.41 -4.07 -27.81
N LEU A 203 -5.74 -4.25 -27.83
CA LEU A 203 -6.48 -4.85 -28.94
C LEU A 203 -6.68 -3.89 -30.13
N LEU A 204 -6.89 -2.59 -29.85
CA LEU A 204 -7.05 -1.55 -30.86
C LEU A 204 -5.73 -1.06 -31.46
N ALA A 205 -4.62 -1.33 -30.78
CA ALA A 205 -3.30 -1.05 -31.29
C ALA A 205 -3.04 -1.87 -32.57
N PRO A 206 -2.79 -1.24 -33.73
CA PRO A 206 -2.33 -1.98 -34.90
C PRO A 206 -1.02 -2.71 -34.56
N LEU A 207 -0.86 -3.91 -35.13
CA LEU A 207 0.29 -4.85 -35.03
C LEU A 207 1.65 -4.27 -35.47
N THR A 208 1.78 -2.95 -35.53
CA THR A 208 2.99 -2.25 -35.97
C THR A 208 3.83 -1.81 -34.78
N ALA A 209 5.11 -2.16 -34.89
CA ALA A 209 6.25 -1.88 -34.02
C ALA A 209 6.49 -2.90 -32.90
N ALA A 210 6.99 -4.08 -33.31
CA ALA A 210 8.00 -4.80 -32.56
C ALA A 210 9.05 -3.80 -32.05
N ARG A 211 9.30 -3.84 -30.75
CA ARG A 211 10.19 -2.97 -30.00
C ARG A 211 11.52 -2.77 -30.75
N GLY A 212 11.86 -1.52 -31.04
CA GLY A 212 13.22 -1.13 -31.40
C GLY A 212 14.18 -1.65 -30.33
N SER A 213 15.23 -2.31 -30.80
CA SER A 213 16.30 -2.95 -30.03
C SER A 213 16.67 -2.25 -28.72
N SER A 214 16.52 -2.96 -27.60
CA SER A 214 17.46 -2.77 -26.48
C SER A 214 18.81 -3.32 -26.95
N SER A 215 19.67 -2.42 -27.42
CA SER A 215 21.09 -2.70 -27.63
C SER A 215 21.77 -2.73 -26.26
N GLU A 216 21.59 -3.83 -25.53
CA GLU A 216 22.49 -4.20 -24.45
C GLU A 216 23.61 -5.08 -25.02
N GLY A 217 24.85 -4.56 -24.94
CA GLY A 217 26.06 -5.37 -24.87
C GLY A 217 26.69 -5.83 -26.19
N LYS A 218 27.39 -4.93 -26.90
CA LYS A 218 28.59 -5.35 -27.63
C LYS A 218 29.74 -5.46 -26.61
N PRO A 219 30.38 -6.63 -26.42
CA PRO A 219 31.63 -6.71 -25.67
C PRO A 219 32.71 -5.96 -26.45
N HIS A 220 33.42 -5.07 -25.75
CA HIS A 220 34.62 -4.41 -26.26
C HIS A 220 35.72 -5.48 -26.39
N PRO A 221 36.27 -5.74 -27.60
CA PRO A 221 37.52 -6.48 -27.73
C PRO A 221 38.69 -5.50 -27.54
N ASP A 222 39.63 -5.94 -26.72
CA ASP A 222 41.07 -5.69 -26.71
C ASP A 222 41.60 -4.25 -26.78
N ALA A 223 42.30 -3.85 -25.71
CA ALA A 223 43.60 -3.21 -25.84
C ALA A 223 44.51 -3.74 -24.71
N ALA A 224 45.64 -4.28 -25.17
CA ALA A 224 46.72 -4.90 -24.42
C ALA A 224 47.51 -3.93 -23.54
#